data_AF-A0A2N0B9R6-F1
#
_entry.id   AF-A0A2N0B9R6-F1
#
_cell.length_a   1.000
_cell.length_b   1.000
_cell.length_c   1.000
_cell.angle_alpha   90.00
_cell.angle_beta   90.00
_cell.angle_gamma   90.00
#
_symmetry.space_group_name_H-M   'P 1'
#
loop_
_entity.id
_entity.type
_entity.pdbx_description
1 polymer ?
#
loop_
_entity_poly.entity_id
_entity_poly.type
_entity_poly.pdbx_seq_one_letter_code
_entity_poly.pdbx_strand_id
1 'polypeptide(L)'
;METEKRFCRNCGTHILQDSVQCVFCGSFQSGKAVPFFRYLSESKFLRLKVLYPGIPISGAVFFVLYFLFGREFLSFKIPLLFSIWSLFFSISGWIGEVILDLKFRGDVKDFREGFIEWQKHLYDRSPYLYYLGMILFVATPLIQWQNSLSFSFVSATIWTCLISFIVFVIVPLI
;
A
#
# COMPACT_ATOMS: atom_id res chain seq x y z
N MET A 1 16.89 -16.26 -33.76
CA MET A 1 17.03 -15.03 -32.95
C MET A 1 16.29 -15.29 -31.65
N GLU A 2 17.01 -15.61 -30.57
CA GLU A 2 16.40 -15.67 -29.25
C GLU A 2 16.01 -14.26 -28.85
N THR A 3 14.71 -13.99 -28.73
CA THR A 3 14.20 -12.72 -28.24
C THR A 3 14.66 -12.55 -26.79
N GLU A 4 15.44 -11.51 -26.51
CA GLU A 4 15.88 -11.20 -25.14
C GLU A 4 14.65 -11.08 -24.24
N LYS A 5 14.57 -11.95 -23.24
CA LYS A 5 13.48 -11.95 -22.25
C LYS A 5 13.79 -10.88 -21.21
N ARG A 6 12.84 -9.99 -20.95
CA ARG A 6 12.93 -9.01 -19.86
C ARG A 6 11.91 -9.35 -18.76
N PHE A 7 12.13 -8.86 -17.55
CA PHE A 7 11.21 -9.07 -16.43
C PHE A 7 10.22 -7.91 -16.31
N CYS A 8 8.95 -8.21 -16.03
CA CYS A 8 7.95 -7.20 -15.70
C CYS A 8 8.29 -6.51 -14.38
N ARG A 9 8.34 -5.17 -14.38
CA ARG A 9 8.64 -4.37 -13.17
C ARG A 9 7.59 -4.49 -12.05
N ASN A 10 6.38 -4.92 -12.38
CA ASN A 10 5.27 -5.05 -11.43
C ASN A 10 5.19 -6.48 -10.85
N CYS A 11 5.00 -7.49 -11.71
CA CYS A 11 4.78 -8.87 -11.28
C CYS A 11 6.01 -9.78 -11.39
N GLY A 12 7.12 -9.31 -11.97
CA GLY A 12 8.35 -10.10 -12.10
C GLY A 12 8.29 -11.25 -13.11
N THR A 13 7.22 -11.38 -13.90
CA THR A 13 7.13 -12.43 -14.93
C THR A 13 7.95 -12.08 -16.17
N HIS A 14 8.35 -13.10 -16.93
CA HIS A 14 9.02 -12.91 -18.21
C HIS A 14 8.07 -12.33 -19.25
N ILE A 15 8.50 -11.24 -19.89
CA ILE A 15 7.78 -10.61 -20.99
C ILE A 15 8.71 -10.49 -22.21
N LEU A 16 8.10 -10.44 -23.39
CA LEU A 16 8.81 -10.15 -24.64
C LEU A 16 9.39 -8.73 -24.58
N GLN A 17 10.55 -8.52 -25.20
CA GLN A 17 11.23 -7.23 -25.19
C GLN A 17 10.35 -6.11 -25.78
N ASP A 18 9.60 -6.44 -26.83
CA ASP A 18 8.76 -5.49 -27.58
C ASP A 18 7.35 -5.30 -26.98
N SER A 19 6.95 -6.09 -25.99
CA SER A 19 5.57 -6.03 -25.46
C SER A 19 5.38 -4.77 -24.61
N VAL A 20 4.61 -3.80 -25.10
CA VAL A 20 4.34 -2.52 -24.39
C VAL A 20 3.64 -2.73 -23.05
N GLN A 21 2.85 -3.79 -22.91
CA GLN A 21 2.08 -4.13 -21.72
C GLN A 21 2.34 -5.59 -21.31
N CYS A 22 2.40 -5.84 -20.01
CA CYS A 22 2.48 -7.19 -19.47
C CYS A 22 1.12 -7.89 -19.59
N VAL A 23 1.08 -9.06 -20.23
CA VAL A 23 -0.15 -9.86 -20.38
C VAL A 23 -0.70 -10.34 -19.04
N PHE A 24 0.17 -10.59 -18.06
CA PHE A 24 -0.22 -11.15 -16.76
C PHE A 24 -0.81 -10.12 -15.80
N CYS A 25 -0.17 -8.94 -15.67
CA CYS A 25 -0.58 -7.93 -14.70
C CYS A 25 -1.14 -6.64 -15.34
N GLY A 26 -1.16 -6.55 -16.67
CA GLY A 26 -1.64 -5.36 -17.38
C GLY A 26 -0.78 -4.11 -17.23
N SER A 27 0.37 -4.17 -16.54
CA SER A 27 1.25 -3.00 -16.35
C SER A 27 1.97 -2.61 -17.63
N PHE A 28 2.23 -1.31 -17.81
CA PHE A 28 2.97 -0.80 -18.95
C PHE A 28 4.48 -0.93 -18.71
N GLN A 29 5.20 -1.41 -19.72
CA GLN A 29 6.62 -1.75 -19.66
C GLN A 29 7.41 -1.03 -20.75
N SER A 30 6.87 0.05 -21.33
CA SER A 30 7.51 0.73 -22.45
C SER A 30 8.88 1.30 -22.05
N GLY A 31 9.83 1.24 -23.00
CA GLY A 31 11.15 1.87 -22.85
C GLY A 31 11.14 3.38 -23.08
N LYS A 32 9.97 3.97 -23.40
CA LYS A 32 9.79 5.42 -23.56
C LYS A 32 9.46 6.05 -22.22
N ALA A 33 9.53 7.39 -22.12
CA ALA A 33 9.19 8.13 -20.91
C ALA A 33 7.75 7.83 -20.46
N VAL A 34 7.61 7.03 -19.40
CA VAL A 34 6.33 6.75 -18.73
C VAL A 34 6.07 7.88 -17.73
N PRO A 35 4.83 8.39 -17.60
CA PRO A 35 4.50 9.37 -16.57
C PRO A 35 4.92 8.88 -15.18
N PHE A 36 5.51 9.75 -14.38
CA PHE A 36 6.10 9.39 -13.07
C PHE A 36 5.10 8.68 -12.15
N PHE A 37 3.84 9.14 -12.09
CA PHE A 37 2.79 8.50 -11.29
C PHE A 37 2.46 7.08 -11.73
N ARG A 38 2.51 6.81 -13.03
CA ARG A 38 2.32 5.46 -13.57
C ARG A 38 3.54 4.59 -13.29
N TYR A 39 4.75 5.15 -13.39
CA TYR A 39 5.97 4.45 -12.98
C TYR A 39 5.97 4.08 -11.49
N LEU A 40 5.59 5.02 -10.62
CA LEU A 40 5.40 4.81 -9.18
C LEU A 40 4.41 3.67 -8.90
N SER A 41 3.27 3.68 -9.60
CA SER A 41 2.20 2.72 -9.35
C SER A 41 2.47 1.35 -9.98
N GLU A 42 3.35 1.22 -10.97
CA GLU A 42 3.63 -0.03 -11.68
C GLU A 42 5.00 -0.66 -11.34
N SER A 43 5.88 0.07 -10.65
CA SER A 43 7.18 -0.46 -10.20
C SER A 43 7.11 -1.03 -8.79
N LYS A 44 7.09 -2.36 -8.68
CA LYS A 44 7.06 -3.06 -7.37
C LYS A 44 8.28 -2.75 -6.52
N PHE A 45 9.47 -2.70 -7.14
CA PHE A 45 10.70 -2.34 -6.43
C PHE A 45 10.58 -0.96 -5.78
N LEU A 46 10.09 0.03 -6.53
CA LEU A 46 9.98 1.38 -6.01
C LEU A 46 8.95 1.47 -4.88
N ARG A 47 7.80 0.78 -5.00
CA ARG A 47 6.79 0.75 -3.93
C ARG A 47 7.34 0.11 -2.65
N LEU A 48 7.93 -1.08 -2.75
CA LEU A 48 8.41 -1.84 -1.58
C LEU A 48 9.68 -1.28 -0.95
N LYS A 49 10.62 -0.75 -1.74
CA LYS A 49 11.94 -0.33 -1.25
C LYS A 49 12.06 1.16 -0.97
N VAL A 50 11.23 1.99 -1.62
CA VAL A 50 11.31 3.45 -1.50
C VAL A 50 10.03 4.01 -0.90
N LEU A 51 8.88 3.74 -1.49
CA LEU A 51 7.64 4.43 -1.11
C LEU A 51 7.14 4.00 0.27
N TYR A 52 6.86 2.71 0.47
CA TYR A 52 6.32 2.22 1.74
C TYR A 52 7.25 2.45 2.93
N PRO A 53 8.57 2.21 2.86
CA PRO A 53 9.45 2.57 3.98
C PRO A 53 9.75 4.07 4.05
N GLY A 54 9.78 4.79 2.93
CA GLY A 54 10.15 6.21 2.89
C GLY A 54 9.08 7.14 3.45
N ILE A 55 7.80 6.84 3.21
CA ILE A 55 6.67 7.63 3.73
C ILE A 55 6.63 7.69 5.27
N PRO A 56 6.72 6.60 6.04
CA PRO A 56 6.77 6.66 7.51
C PRO A 56 8.05 7.33 8.02
N ILE A 57 9.19 7.17 7.33
CA ILE A 57 10.41 7.93 7.65
C ILE A 57 10.15 9.43 7.48
N SER A 58 9.51 9.84 6.38
CA SER A 58 9.14 11.25 6.17
C SER A 58 8.15 11.75 7.22
N GLY A 59 7.23 10.89 7.69
CA GLY A 59 6.32 11.20 8.79
C GLY A 59 7.07 11.47 10.10
N ALA A 60 8.01 10.59 10.45
CA ALA A 60 8.85 10.76 11.62
C ALA A 60 9.73 12.01 11.53
N VAL A 61 10.37 12.26 10.38
CA VAL A 61 11.18 13.46 10.14
C VAL A 61 10.32 14.72 10.27
N PHE A 62 9.11 14.73 9.69
CA PHE A 62 8.18 15.85 9.80
C PHE A 62 7.78 16.12 11.26
N PHE A 63 7.53 15.06 12.04
CA PHE A 63 7.23 15.17 13.46
C PHE A 63 8.41 15.75 14.27
N VAL A 64 9.64 15.33 13.98
CA VAL A 64 10.84 15.87 14.63
C VAL A 64 11.06 17.34 14.26
N LEU A 65 10.96 17.69 12.97
CA LEU A 65 11.10 19.07 12.50
C LEU A 65 10.03 19.99 13.11
N TYR A 66 8.80 19.49 13.28
CA TYR A 66 7.76 20.22 13.99
C TYR A 66 8.17 20.55 15.43
N PHE A 67 8.75 19.61 16.16
CA PHE A 67 9.17 19.84 17.54
C PHE A 67 10.31 20.84 17.65
N LEU A 68 11.22 20.84 16.67
CA LEU A 68 12.40 21.73 16.63
C LEU A 68 12.06 23.16 16.17
N PHE A 69 11.21 23.31 15.15
CA PHE A 69 11.02 24.59 14.46
C PHE A 69 9.53 24.98 14.28
N GLY A 70 8.61 24.02 14.33
CA GLY A 70 7.25 24.20 13.83
C GLY A 70 6.20 24.59 14.87
N ARG A 71 6.55 24.70 16.16
CA ARG A 71 5.57 24.97 17.23
C ARG A 71 4.85 26.31 17.11
N GLU A 72 5.49 27.31 16.50
CA GLU A 72 4.91 28.65 16.33
C GLU A 72 3.96 28.73 15.12
N PHE A 73 4.13 27.87 14.12
CA PHE A 73 3.44 27.97 12.83
C PHE A 73 2.37 26.92 12.59
N LEU A 74 2.42 25.79 13.31
CA LEU A 74 1.62 24.62 12.99
C LEU A 74 1.00 24.02 14.26
N SER A 75 -0.21 23.45 14.14
CA SER A 75 -0.83 22.73 15.25
C SER A 75 -0.23 21.33 15.37
N PHE A 76 0.05 20.87 16.60
CA PHE A 76 0.53 19.51 16.89
C PHE A 76 -0.31 18.38 16.26
N LYS A 77 -1.61 18.63 16.03
CA LYS A 77 -2.52 17.65 15.42
C LYS A 77 -2.08 17.23 14.02
N ILE A 78 -1.55 18.16 13.22
CA ILE A 78 -1.19 17.92 11.82
C ILE A 78 -0.01 16.94 11.68
N PRO A 79 1.17 17.16 12.31
CA PRO A 79 2.28 16.21 12.22
C PRO A 79 1.95 14.87 12.87
N LEU A 80 1.12 14.84 13.92
CA LEU A 80 0.64 13.60 14.51
C LEU A 80 -0.21 12.81 13.51
N LEU A 81 -1.22 13.44 12.90
CA LEU A 81 -2.10 12.80 11.93
C LEU A 81 -1.34 12.34 10.69
N PHE A 82 -0.40 13.14 10.18
CA PHE A 82 0.44 12.74 9.06
C PHE A 82 1.32 11.52 9.41
N SER A 83 1.89 11.47 10.61
CA SER A 83 2.68 10.33 11.08
C SER A 83 1.83 9.06 11.18
N ILE A 84 0.65 9.14 11.78
CA ILE A 84 -0.30 8.02 11.86
C ILE A 84 -0.70 7.55 10.46
N TRP A 85 -1.07 8.48 9.58
CA TRP A 85 -1.42 8.19 8.21
C TRP A 85 -0.28 7.49 7.45
N SER A 86 0.96 7.96 7.63
CA SER A 86 2.14 7.40 6.97
C SER A 86 2.41 5.94 7.38
N LEU A 87 2.14 5.58 8.65
CA LEU A 87 2.28 4.22 9.16
C LEU A 87 1.21 3.30 8.56
N PHE A 88 -0.06 3.71 8.60
CA PHE A 88 -1.13 2.91 7.97
C PHE A 88 -0.90 2.77 6.46
N PHE A 89 -0.47 3.83 5.78
CA PHE A 89 -0.12 3.77 4.36
C PHE A 89 0.94 2.70 4.09
N SER A 90 2.04 2.70 4.84
CA SER A 90 3.09 1.69 4.67
C SER A 90 2.60 0.26 4.94
N ILE A 91 1.92 0.04 6.07
CA ILE A 91 1.47 -1.30 6.47
C ILE A 91 0.45 -1.85 5.47
N SER A 92 -0.57 -1.06 5.13
CA SER A 92 -1.59 -1.44 4.16
C SER A 92 -1.00 -1.64 2.77
N GLY A 93 -0.04 -0.82 2.37
CA GLY A 93 0.66 -0.96 1.08
C GLY A 93 1.45 -2.26 0.98
N TRP A 94 2.20 -2.61 2.03
CA TRP A 94 2.95 -3.85 2.07
C TRP A 94 2.04 -5.09 2.03
N ILE A 95 0.95 -5.07 2.79
CA ILE A 95 -0.07 -6.14 2.76
C ILE A 95 -0.74 -6.22 1.38
N GLY A 96 -1.04 -5.07 0.77
CA GLY A 96 -1.59 -5.01 -0.58
C GLY A 96 -0.69 -5.65 -1.63
N GLU A 97 0.63 -5.51 -1.51
CA GLU A 97 1.59 -6.22 -2.38
C GLU A 97 1.55 -7.73 -2.16
N VAL A 98 1.49 -8.19 -0.91
CA VAL A 98 1.40 -9.63 -0.60
C VAL A 98 0.14 -10.24 -1.20
N ILE A 99 -0.99 -9.53 -1.11
CA ILE A 99 -2.26 -9.96 -1.70
C ILE A 99 -2.19 -9.97 -3.24
N LEU A 100 -1.59 -8.95 -3.85
CA LEU A 100 -1.40 -8.92 -5.30
C LEU A 100 -0.44 -9.98 -5.81
N ASP A 101 0.57 -10.35 -5.01
CA ASP A 101 1.50 -11.42 -5.38
C ASP A 101 0.79 -12.77 -5.49
N LEU A 102 -0.18 -13.07 -4.62
CA LEU A 102 -1.03 -14.26 -4.75
C LEU A 102 -1.80 -14.25 -6.09
N LYS A 103 -2.32 -13.08 -6.47
CA LYS A 103 -3.00 -12.90 -7.76
C LYS A 103 -2.06 -13.10 -8.93
N PHE A 104 -0.84 -12.55 -8.88
CA PHE A 104 0.13 -12.67 -9.97
C PHE A 104 0.71 -14.07 -10.14
N ARG A 105 0.74 -14.86 -9.07
CA ARG A 105 1.09 -16.29 -9.11
C ARG A 105 -0.01 -17.17 -9.72
N GLY A 106 -1.23 -16.63 -9.82
CA GLY A 106 -2.40 -17.36 -10.30
C GLY A 106 -3.11 -18.16 -9.21
N ASP A 107 -2.74 -17.96 -7.93
CA ASP A 107 -3.36 -18.65 -6.79
C ASP A 107 -4.80 -18.16 -6.54
N VAL A 108 -5.10 -16.93 -6.95
CA VAL A 108 -6.41 -16.28 -6.77
C VAL A 108 -6.78 -15.44 -7.99
N LYS A 109 -8.09 -15.31 -8.28
CA LYS A 109 -8.57 -14.56 -9.45
C LYS A 109 -8.58 -13.06 -9.18
N ASP A 110 -9.04 -12.68 -8.00
CA ASP A 110 -9.29 -11.30 -7.62
C ASP A 110 -8.60 -10.90 -6.31
N PHE A 111 -8.42 -9.59 -6.11
CA PHE A 111 -7.85 -9.04 -4.89
C PHE A 111 -8.67 -9.45 -3.65
N ARG A 112 -10.00 -9.57 -3.79
CA ARG A 112 -10.90 -10.04 -2.74
C ARG A 112 -10.60 -11.49 -2.32
N GLU A 113 -10.42 -12.38 -3.28
CA GLU A 113 -10.05 -13.77 -3.01
C GLU A 113 -8.64 -13.84 -2.38
N GLY A 114 -7.70 -13.03 -2.88
CA GLY A 114 -6.36 -12.91 -2.30
C GLY A 114 -6.37 -12.42 -0.85
N PHE A 115 -7.26 -11.49 -0.51
CA PHE A 115 -7.46 -11.05 0.88
C PHE A 115 -7.96 -12.19 1.77
N ILE A 116 -8.95 -12.95 1.30
CA ILE A 116 -9.49 -14.10 2.05
C ILE A 116 -8.41 -15.17 2.25
N GLU A 117 -7.60 -15.44 1.23
CA GLU A 117 -6.53 -16.43 1.32
C GLU A 117 -5.42 -15.96 2.26
N TRP A 118 -5.02 -14.69 2.17
CA TRP A 118 -4.10 -14.08 3.12
C TRP A 118 -4.62 -14.15 4.57
N GLN A 119 -5.92 -13.93 4.77
CA GLN A 119 -6.58 -14.07 6.08
C GLN A 119 -6.52 -15.50 6.61
N LYS A 120 -6.75 -16.53 5.77
CA LYS A 120 -6.60 -17.93 6.19
C LYS A 120 -5.16 -18.23 6.63
N HIS A 121 -4.17 -17.77 5.86
CA HIS A 121 -2.77 -17.92 6.26
C HIS A 121 -2.44 -17.23 7.59
N LEU A 122 -3.08 -16.09 7.90
CA LEU A 122 -2.96 -15.46 9.21
C LEU A 122 -3.61 -16.31 10.31
N TYR A 123 -4.79 -16.89 10.04
CA TYR A 123 -5.50 -17.75 10.97
C TYR A 123 -4.68 -18.99 11.36
N ASP A 124 -4.06 -19.64 10.37
CA ASP A 124 -3.21 -20.82 10.58
C ASP A 124 -1.99 -20.50 11.46
N ARG A 125 -1.48 -19.26 11.40
CA ARG A 125 -0.40 -18.81 12.30
C ARG A 125 -0.90 -18.46 13.69
N SER A 126 -1.99 -17.69 13.77
CA SER A 126 -2.64 -17.39 15.04
C SER A 126 -4.05 -16.82 14.83
N PRO A 127 -5.05 -17.25 15.61
CA PRO A 127 -6.40 -16.68 15.55
C PRO A 127 -6.44 -15.17 15.85
N TYR A 128 -5.57 -14.68 16.75
CA TYR A 128 -5.52 -13.27 17.10
C TYR A 128 -5.13 -12.36 15.92
N LEU A 129 -4.15 -12.77 15.11
CA LEU A 129 -3.74 -12.02 13.92
C LEU A 129 -4.83 -12.01 12.85
N TYR A 130 -5.61 -13.09 12.73
CA TYR A 130 -6.77 -13.13 11.86
C TYR A 130 -7.81 -12.08 12.26
N TYR A 131 -8.23 -12.05 13.53
CA TYR A 131 -9.19 -11.05 13.99
C TYR A 131 -8.67 -9.61 13.83
N LEU A 132 -7.39 -9.37 14.15
CA LEU A 132 -6.76 -8.07 13.95
C LEU A 132 -6.78 -7.68 12.47
N GLY A 133 -6.43 -8.60 11.56
CA GLY A 133 -6.44 -8.37 10.13
C GLY A 133 -7.85 -8.08 9.59
N MET A 134 -8.87 -8.82 10.04
CA MET A 134 -10.26 -8.54 9.69
C MET A 134 -10.71 -7.15 10.12
N ILE A 135 -10.38 -6.74 11.36
CA ILE A 135 -10.73 -5.40 11.87
C ILE A 135 -10.02 -4.33 11.06
N LEU A 136 -8.69 -4.44 10.91
CA LEU A 136 -7.86 -3.45 10.23
C LEU A 136 -8.20 -3.31 8.74
N PHE A 137 -8.73 -4.35 8.10
CA PHE A 137 -8.88 -4.42 6.66
C PHE A 137 -10.30 -4.75 6.22
N VAL A 138 -11.31 -4.41 7.03
CA VAL A 138 -12.73 -4.70 6.76
C VAL A 138 -13.24 -4.12 5.43
N ALA A 139 -12.70 -2.99 4.99
CA ALA A 139 -13.09 -2.33 3.74
C ALA A 139 -12.46 -2.96 2.49
N THR A 140 -11.48 -3.85 2.67
CA THR A 140 -10.70 -4.48 1.59
C THR A 140 -11.54 -5.31 0.64
N PRO A 141 -12.42 -6.24 1.09
CA PRO A 141 -13.24 -7.05 0.20
C PRO A 141 -14.39 -6.30 -0.49
N LEU A 142 -14.67 -5.05 -0.10
CA LEU A 142 -15.80 -4.27 -0.62
C LEU A 142 -15.49 -3.59 -1.96
N ILE A 143 -14.21 -3.37 -2.27
CA ILE A 143 -13.76 -2.62 -3.45
C ILE A 143 -12.85 -3.51 -4.30
N GLN A 144 -13.03 -3.48 -5.62
CA GLN A 144 -12.13 -4.15 -6.55
C GLN A 144 -10.83 -3.35 -6.71
N TRP A 145 -9.82 -3.70 -5.92
CA TRP A 145 -8.51 -3.07 -5.99
C TRP A 145 -7.71 -3.60 -7.17
N GLN A 146 -7.29 -2.68 -8.04
CA GLN A 146 -6.39 -2.98 -9.16
C GLN A 146 -4.91 -2.81 -8.78
N ASN A 147 -4.62 -2.01 -7.75
CA ASN A 147 -3.28 -1.66 -7.31
C ASN A 147 -3.21 -1.53 -5.79
N SER A 148 -2.10 -1.97 -5.20
CA SER A 148 -1.77 -1.84 -3.78
C SER A 148 -1.66 -0.38 -3.33
N LEU A 149 -1.28 0.54 -4.22
CA LEU A 149 -1.12 1.96 -3.90
C LEU A 149 -2.47 2.62 -3.60
N SER A 150 -3.48 2.37 -4.44
CA SER A 150 -4.85 2.87 -4.19
C SER A 150 -5.44 2.27 -2.92
N PHE A 151 -5.21 0.97 -2.69
CA PHE A 151 -5.63 0.30 -1.47
C PHE A 151 -4.99 0.92 -0.22
N SER A 152 -3.68 1.12 -0.24
CA SER A 152 -2.90 1.74 0.82
C SER A 152 -3.39 3.16 1.14
N PHE A 153 -3.60 3.98 0.12
CA PHE A 153 -4.07 5.36 0.29
C PHE A 153 -5.45 5.44 0.94
N VAL A 154 -6.41 4.63 0.46
CA VAL A 154 -7.78 4.62 1.00
C VAL A 154 -7.80 4.04 2.40
N SER A 155 -7.09 2.93 2.64
CA SER A 155 -6.98 2.32 3.97
C SER A 155 -6.38 3.29 5.00
N ALA A 156 -5.27 3.94 4.66
CA ALA A 156 -4.63 4.93 5.53
C ALA A 156 -5.56 6.10 5.85
N THR A 157 -6.29 6.59 4.84
CA THR A 157 -7.23 7.70 5.01
C THR A 157 -8.39 7.33 5.93
N ILE A 158 -9.01 6.16 5.74
CA ILE A 158 -10.10 5.68 6.59
C ILE A 158 -9.63 5.55 8.04
N TRP A 159 -8.49 4.91 8.29
CA TRP A 159 -7.99 4.72 9.65
C TRP A 159 -7.59 6.02 10.33
N THR A 160 -6.90 6.92 9.62
CA THR A 160 -6.55 8.22 10.17
C THR A 160 -7.79 9.04 10.48
N CYS A 161 -8.80 9.04 9.60
CA CYS A 161 -10.08 9.71 9.87
C CYS A 161 -10.77 9.11 11.11
N LEU A 162 -10.86 7.79 11.20
CA LEU A 162 -11.52 7.11 12.32
C LEU A 162 -10.80 7.38 13.66
N ILE A 163 -9.47 7.28 13.69
CA ILE A 163 -8.68 7.61 14.88
C ILE A 163 -8.82 9.09 15.22
N SER A 164 -8.76 9.99 14.23
CA SER A 164 -8.92 11.42 14.46
C SER A 164 -10.29 11.75 15.06
N PHE A 165 -11.35 11.08 14.60
CA PHE A 165 -12.70 11.25 15.13
C PHE A 165 -12.79 10.77 16.58
N ILE A 166 -12.27 9.59 16.88
CA ILE A 166 -12.28 9.07 18.26
C ILE A 166 -11.47 9.98 19.19
N VAL A 167 -10.23 10.31 18.83
CA VAL A 167 -9.30 11.02 19.71
C VAL A 167 -9.66 12.49 19.88
N PHE A 168 -10.12 13.17 18.81
CA PHE A 168 -10.38 14.61 18.86
C PHE A 168 -11.85 14.99 19.03
N VAL A 169 -12.79 14.06 18.82
CA VAL A 169 -14.22 14.33 19.00
C VAL A 169 -14.78 13.55 20.19
N ILE A 170 -14.65 12.21 20.19
CA ILE A 170 -15.27 11.37 21.22
C ILE A 170 -14.59 11.53 22.59
N VAL A 171 -13.27 11.39 22.67
CA VAL A 171 -12.56 11.45 23.96
C VAL A 171 -12.80 12.77 24.71
N PRO A 172 -12.79 13.95 24.05
CA PRO A 172 -13.11 15.20 24.74
C PRO A 172 -14.57 15.38 25.16
N LEU A 173 -15.50 14.56 24.66
CA LEU A 173 -16.92 14.58 25.04
C LEU A 173 -17.22 13.73 26.29
N ILE A 174 -16.29 12.85 26.68
CA ILE A 174 -16.36 12.00 27.88
C ILE A 174 -15.72 12.72 29.06
#